data_AF-A0A1I7G4Z0-F1
#
_entry.id   AF-A0A1I7G4Z0-F1
#
_cell.length_a   1.000
_cell.length_b   1.000
_cell.length_c   1.000
_cell.angle_alpha   90.00
_cell.angle_beta   90.00
_cell.angle_gamma   90.00
#
_symmetry.space_group_name_H-M   'P 1'
#
loop_
_entity.id
_entity.type
_entity.pdbx_description
1 polymer ?
#
loop_
_entity_poly.entity_id
_entity_poly.type
_entity_poly.pdbx_seq_one_letter_code
_entity_poly.pdbx_strand_id
1 'polypeptide(L)'
;MTILLDPKNDYVFKRLFSEAPDLLVDFDLFTATEAQQQQAVWRFEMRDESQPEVTLGNILQMNLIELGKADRLNLAPGPMAAWVTFFEHWQEELTMANVVHEPVKQAMSRIRQLSADEEAQRLAFVRERALRDEVSLLNDAKREGRVEVARNLIAMDLLSNAQIATASGLTEAEVEALHDEAQQVS
;
A
#
# COMPACT_ATOMS: atom_id res chain seq x y z
N MET A 1 16.87 16.84 17.28
CA MET A 1 15.67 15.97 17.29
C MET A 1 15.91 14.93 16.20
N THR A 2 16.07 13.66 16.55
CA THR A 2 16.35 12.61 15.57
C THR A 2 15.05 12.26 14.85
N ILE A 3 15.05 12.33 13.52
CA ILE A 3 13.91 11.89 12.71
C ILE A 3 13.83 10.37 12.83
N LEU A 4 12.68 9.86 13.28
CA LEU A 4 12.47 8.42 13.37
C LEU A 4 12.22 7.85 11.96
N LEU A 5 12.65 6.61 11.73
CA LEU A 5 12.41 5.86 10.49
C LEU A 5 11.02 5.20 10.48
N ASP A 6 10.34 5.29 9.34
CA ASP A 6 8.99 4.73 9.17
C ASP A 6 8.98 3.19 9.36
N PRO A 7 8.24 2.64 10.34
CA PRO A 7 8.10 1.20 10.52
C PRO A 7 7.50 0.46 9.32
N LYS A 8 6.75 1.15 8.46
CA LYS A 8 6.15 0.59 7.24
C LYS A 8 7.14 0.52 6.07
N ASN A 9 8.30 1.19 6.16
CA ASN A 9 9.35 1.05 5.14
C ASN A 9 9.90 -0.38 5.14
N ASP A 10 9.87 -1.06 3.99
CA ASP A 10 10.27 -2.47 3.83
C ASP A 10 11.66 -2.80 4.44
N TYR A 11 12.65 -1.91 4.29
CA TYR A 11 13.97 -2.10 4.88
C TYR A 11 13.91 -2.07 6.42
N VAL A 12 13.19 -1.10 6.98
CA VAL A 12 13.01 -0.92 8.42
C VAL A 12 12.19 -2.06 8.99
N PHE A 13 11.07 -2.39 8.37
CA PHE A 13 10.18 -3.48 8.74
C PHE A 13 10.93 -4.82 8.83
N LYS A 14 11.73 -5.17 7.81
CA LYS A 14 12.56 -6.39 7.82
C LYS A 14 13.55 -6.42 8.96
N ARG A 15 14.16 -5.28 9.31
CA ARG A 15 15.10 -5.17 10.45
C ARG A 15 14.39 -5.24 11.80
N LEU A 16 13.14 -4.79 11.87
CA LEU A 16 12.32 -4.87 13.09
C LEU A 16 11.82 -6.31 13.34
N PHE A 17 11.38 -7.00 12.29
CA PHE A 17 10.56 -8.23 12.37
C PHE A 17 11.16 -9.46 11.68
N SER A 18 12.48 -9.57 11.58
CA SER A 18 13.20 -10.62 10.84
C SER A 18 12.90 -12.10 11.22
N GLU A 19 11.96 -12.37 12.13
CA GLU A 19 11.61 -13.74 12.56
C GLU A 19 10.16 -14.17 12.27
N ALA A 20 9.25 -13.31 11.83
CA ALA A 20 7.97 -13.68 11.18
C ALA A 20 7.14 -12.42 10.92
N PRO A 21 6.97 -11.98 9.67
CA PRO A 21 6.02 -10.91 9.36
C PRO A 21 4.63 -11.50 9.17
N ASP A 22 3.74 -11.31 10.14
CA ASP A 22 2.31 -11.32 9.83
C ASP A 22 2.06 -10.28 8.73
N LEU A 23 1.23 -10.61 7.73
CA LEU A 23 0.99 -9.74 6.59
C LEU A 23 0.21 -8.50 7.03
N LEU A 24 0.91 -7.37 7.10
CA LEU A 24 0.31 -6.06 7.32
C LEU A 24 0.10 -5.38 5.96
N VAL A 25 -1.09 -4.81 5.77
CA VAL A 25 -1.46 -4.14 4.53
C VAL A 25 -2.00 -2.75 4.87
N ASP A 26 -1.43 -1.74 4.24
CA ASP A 26 -1.83 -0.33 4.41
C ASP A 26 -2.79 0.13 3.31
N PHE A 27 -3.74 -0.75 2.94
CA PHE A 27 -4.76 -0.47 1.92
C PHE A 27 -6.13 -0.93 2.41
N ASP A 28 -7.16 -0.15 2.07
CA ASP A 28 -8.56 -0.53 2.28
C ASP A 28 -9.02 -1.47 1.15
N LEU A 29 -8.87 -2.80 1.35
CA LEU A 29 -9.18 -3.85 0.38
C LEU A 29 -10.67 -4.23 0.33
N PHE A 30 -11.33 -4.38 1.49
CA PHE A 30 -12.70 -4.91 1.56
C PHE A 30 -13.70 -3.79 1.85
N THR A 31 -14.24 -3.14 0.84
CA THR A 31 -15.09 -1.93 1.01
C THR A 31 -16.48 -2.04 0.42
N ALA A 32 -16.85 -3.19 -0.16
CA ALA A 32 -18.08 -3.34 -0.93
C ALA A 32 -19.35 -3.43 -0.06
N THR A 33 -19.25 -3.88 1.18
CA THR A 33 -20.39 -3.98 2.10
C THR A 33 -20.12 -3.27 3.42
N GLU A 34 -21.19 -2.88 4.12
CA GLU A 34 -21.08 -2.29 5.46
C GLU A 34 -20.33 -3.22 6.42
N ALA A 35 -20.62 -4.52 6.39
CA ALA A 35 -19.91 -5.51 7.19
C ALA A 35 -18.41 -5.54 6.90
N GLN A 36 -18.01 -5.44 5.63
CA GLN A 36 -16.59 -5.38 5.25
C GLN A 36 -15.92 -4.08 5.68
N GLN A 37 -16.64 -2.95 5.63
CA GLN A 37 -16.12 -1.66 6.09
C GLN A 37 -15.94 -1.61 7.61
N GLN A 38 -16.73 -2.39 8.36
CA GLN A 38 -16.64 -2.52 9.82
C GLN A 38 -15.67 -3.61 10.29
N GLN A 39 -14.88 -4.20 9.39
CA GLN A 39 -13.88 -5.22 9.70
C GLN A 39 -12.52 -4.84 9.13
N ALA A 40 -11.50 -4.82 9.99
CA ALA A 40 -10.12 -4.53 9.60
C ALA A 40 -9.17 -5.73 9.78
N VAL A 41 -9.57 -6.72 10.58
CA VAL A 41 -8.76 -7.92 10.85
C VAL A 41 -9.42 -9.11 10.19
N TRP A 42 -8.67 -9.78 9.32
CA TRP A 42 -9.14 -10.88 8.50
C TRP A 42 -8.32 -12.12 8.78
N ARG A 43 -9.00 -13.24 8.97
CA ARG A 43 -8.38 -14.55 9.12
C ARG A 43 -8.90 -15.46 8.01
N PHE A 44 -8.01 -15.82 7.09
CA PHE A 44 -8.31 -16.74 6.01
C PHE A 44 -7.74 -18.11 6.35
N GLU A 45 -8.62 -19.11 6.36
CA GLU A 45 -8.25 -20.52 6.55
C GLU A 45 -8.10 -21.18 5.17
N MET A 46 -7.07 -22.01 5.02
CA MET A 46 -6.83 -22.75 3.78
C MET A 46 -7.68 -24.03 3.76
N ARG A 47 -8.27 -24.33 2.60
CA ARG A 47 -9.10 -25.52 2.36
C ARG A 47 -8.77 -26.14 1.01
N ASP A 48 -9.08 -27.42 0.84
CA ASP A 48 -8.96 -28.10 -0.45
C ASP A 48 -9.95 -27.53 -1.47
N GLU A 49 -9.55 -27.47 -2.75
CA GLU A 49 -10.38 -26.93 -3.82
C GLU A 49 -11.55 -27.88 -4.17
N SER A 50 -11.29 -29.18 -4.18
CA SER A 50 -12.27 -30.21 -4.57
C SER A 50 -13.14 -30.68 -3.40
N GLN A 51 -12.64 -30.55 -2.16
CA GLN A 51 -13.29 -30.97 -0.92
C GLN A 51 -13.25 -29.83 0.11
N PRO A 52 -14.14 -28.81 0.00
CA PRO A 52 -14.07 -27.59 0.82
C PRO A 52 -14.18 -27.81 2.35
N GLU A 53 -14.72 -28.95 2.78
CA GLU A 53 -14.76 -29.38 4.18
C GLU A 53 -13.39 -29.82 4.74
N VAL A 54 -12.44 -30.15 3.87
CA VAL A 54 -11.06 -30.48 4.25
C VAL A 54 -10.29 -29.16 4.41
N THR A 55 -10.05 -28.77 5.66
CA THR A 55 -9.35 -27.53 6.00
C THR A 55 -8.05 -27.79 6.74
N LEU A 56 -7.10 -26.87 6.59
CA LEU A 56 -5.88 -26.85 7.41
C LEU A 56 -6.13 -26.26 8.80
N GLY A 57 -7.33 -25.74 9.08
CA GLY A 57 -7.70 -25.16 10.36
C GLY A 57 -6.68 -24.13 10.86
N ASN A 58 -6.09 -24.38 12.03
CA ASN A 58 -5.05 -23.53 12.63
C ASN A 58 -3.62 -23.90 12.21
N ILE A 59 -3.42 -24.94 11.38
CA ILE A 59 -2.10 -25.37 10.93
C ILE A 59 -1.50 -24.34 9.95
N LEU A 60 -2.34 -23.80 9.06
CA LEU A 60 -1.96 -22.75 8.13
C LEU A 60 -3.10 -21.76 7.96
N GLN A 61 -2.83 -20.51 8.34
CA GLN A 61 -3.75 -19.39 8.24
C GLN A 61 -3.03 -18.19 7.65
N MET A 62 -3.76 -17.40 6.88
CA MET A 62 -3.30 -16.08 6.46
C MET A 62 -4.09 -15.03 7.24
N ASN A 63 -3.39 -14.28 8.09
CA ASN A 63 -3.95 -13.13 8.76
C ASN A 63 -3.64 -11.88 7.93
N LEU A 64 -4.64 -11.05 7.70
CA LEU A 64 -4.50 -9.76 7.03
C LEU A 64 -5.08 -8.68 7.91
N ILE A 65 -4.33 -7.60 8.10
CA ILE A 65 -4.75 -6.45 8.88
C ILE A 65 -4.68 -5.22 7.99
N GLU A 66 -5.83 -4.54 7.83
CA GLU A 66 -5.96 -3.26 7.14
C GLU A 66 -5.71 -2.14 8.16
N LEU A 67 -4.46 -1.68 8.27
CA LEU A 67 -4.03 -0.84 9.39
C LEU A 67 -4.84 0.44 9.53
N GLY A 68 -5.05 1.19 8.44
CA GLY A 68 -5.86 2.41 8.46
C GLY A 68 -7.34 2.19 8.82
N LYS A 69 -7.92 1.03 8.47
CA LYS A 69 -9.26 0.67 8.99
C LYS A 69 -9.21 0.32 10.46
N ALA A 70 -8.22 -0.47 10.88
CA ALA A 70 -8.10 -0.92 12.26
C ALA A 70 -7.96 0.26 13.22
N ASP A 71 -7.21 1.28 12.81
CA ASP A 71 -7.05 2.51 13.55
C ASP A 71 -8.36 3.32 13.65
N ARG A 72 -8.98 3.59 12.50
CA ARG A 72 -10.27 4.30 12.42
C ARG A 72 -11.41 3.60 13.17
N LEU A 73 -11.45 2.27 13.17
CA LEU A 73 -12.44 1.47 13.90
C LEU A 73 -12.13 1.36 15.40
N ASN A 74 -10.97 1.86 15.84
CA ASN A 74 -10.52 1.88 17.23
C ASN A 74 -10.68 0.51 17.92
N LEU A 75 -9.90 -0.47 17.44
CA LEU A 75 -9.94 -1.84 17.94
C LEU A 75 -9.91 -1.90 19.47
N ALA A 76 -10.61 -2.90 20.02
CA ALA A 76 -10.62 -3.14 21.46
C ALA A 76 -9.18 -3.24 22.02
N PRO A 77 -8.91 -2.69 23.22
CA PRO A 77 -7.58 -2.69 23.80
C PRO A 77 -6.98 -4.10 23.88
N GLY A 78 -5.75 -4.24 23.43
CA GLY A 78 -5.05 -5.52 23.41
C GLY A 78 -3.77 -5.47 22.58
N PRO A 79 -3.07 -6.62 22.42
CA PRO A 79 -1.85 -6.71 21.64
C PRO A 79 -2.00 -6.16 20.22
N MET A 80 -3.12 -6.48 19.56
CA MET A 80 -3.37 -6.05 18.18
C MET A 80 -3.55 -4.54 18.06
N ALA A 81 -4.36 -3.94 18.94
CA ALA A 81 -4.54 -2.49 18.96
C ALA A 81 -3.20 -1.77 19.22
N ALA A 82 -2.35 -2.31 20.10
CA ALA A 82 -1.03 -1.75 20.36
C ALA A 82 -0.11 -1.78 19.13
N TRP A 83 -0.17 -2.84 18.31
CA TRP A 83 0.56 -2.90 17.05
C TRP A 83 0.01 -1.93 16.02
N VAL A 84 -1.31 -1.80 15.89
CA VAL A 84 -1.94 -0.79 15.01
C VAL A 84 -1.51 0.61 15.41
N THR A 85 -1.57 0.93 16.71
CA THR A 85 -1.08 2.21 17.24
C THR A 85 0.40 2.45 16.93
N PHE A 86 1.23 1.41 17.02
CA PHE A 86 2.63 1.52 16.61
C PHE A 86 2.77 1.87 15.13
N PHE A 87 2.11 1.15 14.22
CA PHE A 87 2.29 1.40 12.79
C PHE A 87 1.70 2.76 12.34
N GLU A 88 0.59 3.20 12.91
CA GLU A 88 -0.08 4.45 12.51
C GLU A 88 0.41 5.69 13.29
N HIS A 89 0.80 5.54 14.56
CA HIS A 89 1.07 6.67 15.47
C HIS A 89 2.46 6.64 16.12
N TRP A 90 3.43 5.89 15.57
CA TRP A 90 4.80 5.80 16.12
C TRP A 90 5.52 7.14 16.33
N GLN A 91 5.17 8.20 15.60
CA GLN A 91 5.75 9.54 15.79
C GLN A 91 5.07 10.34 16.91
N GLU A 92 3.89 9.91 17.36
CA GLU A 92 3.11 10.61 18.38
C GLU A 92 3.54 10.19 19.78
N GLU A 93 4.37 11.02 20.42
CA GLU A 93 5.00 10.69 21.69
C GLU A 93 4.00 10.38 22.82
N LEU A 94 2.91 11.14 22.94
CA LEU A 94 1.88 10.94 23.95
C LEU A 94 1.09 9.65 23.71
N THR A 95 0.72 9.37 22.45
CA THR A 95 0.00 8.16 22.05
C THR A 95 0.85 6.93 22.34
N MET A 96 2.13 6.97 21.97
CA MET A 96 3.07 5.87 22.21
C MET A 96 3.42 5.67 23.69
N ALA A 97 3.39 6.72 24.51
CA ALA A 97 3.63 6.61 25.95
C ALA A 97 2.54 5.79 26.67
N ASN A 98 1.31 5.78 26.15
CA ASN A 98 0.20 5.02 26.70
C ASN A 98 0.23 3.53 26.32
N VAL A 99 1.08 3.13 25.37
CA VAL A 99 1.18 1.73 24.95
C VAL A 99 1.88 0.91 26.03
N VAL A 100 1.16 -0.04 26.63
CA VAL A 100 1.70 -0.91 27.69
C VAL A 100 2.35 -2.18 27.12
N HIS A 101 1.94 -2.62 25.93
CA HIS A 101 2.38 -3.90 25.35
C HIS A 101 3.90 -3.94 25.12
N GLU A 102 4.59 -4.82 25.84
CA GLU A 102 6.06 -4.85 25.89
C GLU A 102 6.73 -5.09 24.52
N PRO A 103 6.25 -6.03 23.66
CA PRO A 103 6.79 -6.19 22.31
C PRO A 103 6.79 -4.91 21.47
N VAL A 104 5.76 -4.07 21.59
CA VAL A 104 5.68 -2.78 20.88
C VAL A 104 6.70 -1.79 21.43
N LYS A 105 6.93 -1.76 22.75
CA LYS A 105 7.98 -0.93 23.35
C LYS A 105 9.37 -1.33 22.87
N GLN A 106 9.61 -2.64 22.73
CA GLN A 106 10.86 -3.17 22.18
C GLN A 106 11.02 -2.76 20.71
N ALA A 107 9.96 -2.85 19.91
CA ALA A 107 9.97 -2.36 18.52
C ALA A 107 10.27 -0.86 18.44
N MET A 108 9.68 -0.03 19.32
CA MET A 108 9.99 1.40 19.41
C MET A 108 11.45 1.68 19.79
N SER A 109 12.01 0.92 20.72
CA SER A 109 13.43 1.02 21.07
C SER A 109 14.32 0.70 19.85
N ARG A 110 13.99 -0.36 19.11
CA ARG A 110 14.70 -0.73 17.88
C ARG A 110 14.59 0.34 16.80
N ILE A 111 13.41 0.95 16.58
CA ILE A 111 13.28 2.09 15.66
C ILE A 111 14.22 3.21 16.06
N ARG A 112 14.27 3.59 17.34
CA ARG A 112 15.15 4.67 17.80
C ARG A 112 16.62 4.34 17.54
N GLN A 113 17.04 3.09 17.75
CA GLN A 113 18.40 2.63 17.44
C GLN A 113 18.71 2.68 15.95
N LEU A 114 17.83 2.12 15.10
CA LEU A 114 17.97 2.17 13.64
C LEU A 114 17.96 3.60 13.11
N SER A 115 17.15 4.47 13.70
CA SER A 115 17.05 5.88 13.33
C SER A 115 18.26 6.69 13.77
N ALA A 116 19.07 6.18 14.70
CA ALA A 116 20.33 6.81 15.09
C ALA A 116 21.53 6.32 14.26
N ASP A 117 21.35 5.27 13.46
CA ASP A 117 22.36 4.70 12.57
C ASP A 117 22.29 5.35 11.18
N GLU A 118 23.35 6.09 10.82
CA GLU A 118 23.45 6.81 9.55
C GLU A 118 23.38 5.87 8.33
N GLU A 119 23.96 4.67 8.43
CA GLU A 119 23.90 3.69 7.34
C GLU A 119 22.47 3.16 7.16
N ALA A 120 21.80 2.85 8.26
CA ALA A 120 20.40 2.42 8.24
C ALA A 120 19.48 3.51 7.69
N GLN A 121 19.67 4.77 8.08
CA GLN A 121 18.93 5.91 7.50
C GLN A 121 19.15 6.02 5.99
N ARG A 122 20.40 5.93 5.55
CA ARG A 122 20.75 6.01 4.12
C ARG A 122 20.10 4.86 3.34
N LEU A 123 20.16 3.63 3.85
CA LEU A 123 19.57 2.47 3.18
C LEU A 123 18.04 2.55 3.14
N ALA A 124 17.39 2.99 4.21
CA ALA A 124 15.94 3.21 4.23
C ALA A 124 15.51 4.27 3.20
N PHE A 125 16.25 5.38 3.10
CA PHE A 125 16.01 6.44 2.12
C PHE A 125 16.21 5.96 0.68
N VAL A 126 17.30 5.22 0.41
CA VAL A 126 17.55 4.62 -0.92
C VAL A 126 16.41 3.67 -1.31
N ARG A 127 15.92 2.86 -0.36
CA ARG A 127 14.81 1.95 -0.63
C ARG A 127 13.51 2.70 -0.95
N GLU A 128 13.21 3.74 -0.19
CA GLU A 128 12.03 4.59 -0.42
C GLU A 128 12.08 5.23 -1.80
N ARG A 129 13.24 5.77 -2.20
CA ARG A 129 13.44 6.33 -3.53
C ARG A 129 13.26 5.28 -4.62
N ALA A 130 13.86 4.10 -4.47
CA ALA A 130 13.74 3.02 -5.45
C ALA A 130 12.28 2.60 -5.67
N LEU A 131 11.48 2.54 -4.61
CA LEU A 131 10.05 2.24 -4.70
C LEU A 131 9.27 3.33 -5.45
N ARG A 132 9.57 4.61 -5.17
CA ARG A 132 8.96 5.74 -5.89
C ARG A 132 9.32 5.74 -7.38
N ASP A 133 10.59 5.49 -7.68
CA ASP A 133 11.09 5.41 -9.06
C ASP A 133 10.41 4.25 -9.81
N GLU A 134 10.28 3.08 -9.18
CA GLU A 134 9.55 1.92 -9.75
C GLU A 134 8.07 2.24 -10.02
N VAL A 135 7.38 2.88 -9.09
CA VAL A 135 5.98 3.31 -9.27
C VAL A 135 5.86 4.34 -10.40
N SER A 136 6.79 5.29 -10.50
CA SER A 136 6.82 6.27 -11.58
C SER A 136 6.97 5.58 -12.94
N LEU A 137 7.96 4.68 -13.07
CA LEU A 137 8.20 3.93 -14.31
C LEU A 137 6.98 3.12 -14.73
N LEU A 138 6.30 2.45 -13.80
CA LEU A 138 5.08 1.70 -14.08
C LEU A 138 3.92 2.60 -14.52
N ASN A 139 3.78 3.79 -13.92
CA ASN A 139 2.74 4.75 -14.29
C ASN A 139 3.03 5.39 -15.66
N ASP A 140 4.29 5.71 -15.94
CA ASP A 140 4.74 6.25 -17.22
C ASP A 140 4.47 5.22 -18.34
N ALA A 141 4.85 3.95 -18.14
CA ALA A 141 4.58 2.87 -19.10
C ALA A 141 3.07 2.66 -19.34
N LYS A 142 2.24 2.72 -18.29
CA LYS A 142 0.78 2.66 -18.45
C LYS A 142 0.26 3.85 -19.25
N ARG A 143 0.76 5.06 -18.98
CA ARG A 143 0.35 6.29 -19.67
C ARG A 143 0.76 6.25 -21.14
N GLU A 144 1.99 5.83 -21.46
CA GLU A 144 2.48 5.66 -22.83
C GLU A 144 1.58 4.69 -23.62
N GLY A 145 1.23 3.54 -23.05
CA GLY A 145 0.31 2.60 -23.70
C GLY A 145 -1.07 3.21 -23.97
N ARG A 146 -1.62 4.01 -23.05
CA ARG A 146 -2.88 4.74 -23.27
C ARG A 146 -2.76 5.78 -24.39
N VAL A 147 -1.66 6.52 -24.43
CA VAL A 147 -1.36 7.49 -25.50
C VAL A 147 -1.22 6.80 -26.86
N GLU A 148 -0.55 5.66 -26.93
CA GLU A 148 -0.41 4.88 -28.15
C GLU A 148 -1.78 4.40 -28.68
N VAL A 149 -2.65 3.89 -27.80
CA VAL A 149 -4.04 3.54 -28.14
C VAL A 149 -4.78 4.76 -28.70
N ALA A 150 -4.72 5.91 -28.02
CA ALA A 150 -5.39 7.12 -28.47
C ALA A 150 -4.87 7.59 -29.84
N ARG A 151 -3.56 7.61 -30.07
CA ARG A 151 -2.95 7.98 -31.37
C ARG A 151 -3.40 7.06 -32.50
N ASN A 152 -3.44 5.75 -32.25
CA ASN A 152 -3.92 4.78 -33.23
C ASN A 152 -5.40 5.02 -33.59
N LEU A 153 -6.24 5.36 -32.62
CA LEU A 153 -7.67 5.67 -32.85
C LEU A 153 -7.89 7.01 -33.55
N ILE A 154 -7.09 8.04 -33.23
CA ILE A 154 -7.09 9.33 -33.94
C ILE A 154 -6.71 9.12 -35.40
N ALA A 155 -5.66 8.35 -35.67
CA ALA A 155 -5.22 8.06 -37.03
C ALA A 155 -6.26 7.28 -37.87
N MET A 156 -7.19 6.58 -37.22
CA MET A 156 -8.31 5.93 -37.92
C MET A 156 -9.39 6.93 -38.36
N ASP A 157 -9.50 8.11 -37.73
CA ASP A 157 -10.46 9.17 -38.05
C ASP A 157 -11.94 8.72 -38.08
N LEU A 158 -12.31 7.82 -37.16
CA LEU A 158 -13.65 7.23 -37.08
C LEU A 158 -14.40 7.53 -35.77
N LEU A 159 -13.71 8.08 -34.76
CA LEU A 159 -14.22 8.24 -33.41
C LEU A 159 -14.11 9.69 -32.95
N SER A 160 -15.05 10.14 -32.11
CA SER A 160 -14.94 11.45 -31.46
C SER A 160 -13.93 11.44 -30.30
N ASN A 161 -13.44 12.62 -29.90
CA ASN A 161 -12.53 12.76 -28.76
C ASN A 161 -13.08 12.10 -27.48
N ALA A 162 -14.38 12.20 -27.23
CA ALA A 162 -15.05 11.55 -26.10
C ALA A 162 -15.00 10.00 -26.17
N GLN A 163 -15.16 9.43 -27.36
CA GLN A 163 -15.08 7.97 -27.56
C GLN A 163 -13.64 7.47 -27.42
N ILE A 164 -12.68 8.21 -27.94
CA ILE A 164 -11.24 7.89 -27.84
C ILE A 164 -10.77 8.00 -26.38
N ALA A 165 -11.20 9.03 -25.65
CA ALA A 165 -10.91 9.20 -24.22
C ALA A 165 -11.41 8.00 -23.42
N THR A 166 -12.65 7.57 -23.68
CA THR A 166 -13.25 6.39 -23.06
C THR A 166 -12.47 5.10 -23.36
N ALA A 167 -12.09 4.88 -24.61
CA ALA A 167 -11.40 3.65 -25.03
C ALA A 167 -9.93 3.58 -24.59
N SER A 168 -9.24 4.71 -24.56
CA SER A 168 -7.84 4.81 -24.14
C SER A 168 -7.66 4.99 -22.63
N GLY A 169 -8.71 5.41 -21.91
CA GLY A 169 -8.61 5.77 -20.50
C GLY A 169 -7.84 7.08 -20.26
N LEU A 170 -7.81 7.98 -21.25
CA LEU A 170 -7.34 9.35 -21.15
C LEU A 170 -8.51 10.31 -20.92
N THR A 171 -8.23 11.55 -20.55
CA THR A 171 -9.22 12.63 -20.52
C THR A 171 -9.49 13.18 -21.92
N GLU A 172 -10.67 13.76 -22.15
CA GLU A 172 -11.00 14.38 -23.44
C GLU A 172 -10.02 15.49 -23.82
N ALA A 173 -9.55 16.28 -22.85
CA ALA A 173 -8.55 17.33 -23.07
C ALA A 173 -7.17 16.77 -23.50
N GLU A 174 -6.76 15.62 -22.96
CA GLU A 174 -5.53 14.95 -23.38
C GLU A 174 -5.66 14.40 -24.80
N VAL A 175 -6.84 13.89 -25.18
CA VAL A 175 -7.12 13.43 -26.54
C VAL A 175 -7.16 14.60 -27.52
N GLU A 176 -7.78 15.72 -27.15
CA GLU A 176 -7.81 16.94 -27.96
C GLU A 176 -6.39 17.46 -28.25
N ALA A 177 -5.53 17.52 -27.22
CA ALA A 177 -4.13 17.90 -27.40
C ALA A 177 -3.37 16.97 -28.36
N LEU A 178 -3.57 15.64 -28.24
CA LEU A 178 -2.95 14.66 -29.14
C LEU A 178 -3.47 14.77 -30.58
N HIS A 179 -4.74 15.13 -30.74
CA HIS A 179 -5.36 15.34 -32.04
C HIS A 179 -4.81 16.60 -32.73
N ASP A 180 -4.66 17.70 -31.97
CA ASP A 180 -4.05 18.94 -32.45
C ASP A 180 -2.58 18.74 -32.83
N GLU A 181 -1.81 17.96 -32.05
CA GLU A 181 -0.44 17.57 -32.39
C GLU A 181 -0.38 16.81 -33.72
N ALA A 182 -1.29 15.85 -33.96
CA ALA A 182 -1.32 15.08 -35.19
C ALA A 182 -1.65 15.94 -36.43
N GLN A 183 -2.44 17.00 -36.25
CA GLN A 183 -2.80 17.95 -37.32
C GLN A 183 -1.69 18.97 -37.61
N GLN A 184 -0.80 19.27 -36.66
CA GLN A 184 0.34 20.18 -36.86
C GLN A 184 1.54 19.52 -37.57
N VAL A 185 1.56 18.18 -37.64
CA VAL A 185 2.64 17.39 -38.24
C VAL A 185 2.30 16.89 -39.66
N SER A 186 1.05 17.04 -40.11
CA SER A 186 0.60 16.82 -41.51
C SER A 186 0.72 18.07 -42.38
#